data_AF-A0A7W0XQY9-F1
#
_entry.id   AF-A0A7W0XQY9-F1
#
_cell.length_a   1.000
_cell.length_b   1.000
_cell.length_c   1.000
_cell.angle_alpha   90.00
_cell.angle_beta   90.00
_cell.angle_gamma   90.00
#
_symmetry.space_group_name_H-M   'P 1'
#
loop_
_entity.id
_entity.type
_entity.pdbx_description
1 polymer ?
#
loop_
_entity_poly.entity_id
_entity_poly.type
_entity_poly.pdbx_seq_one_letter_code
_entity_poly.pdbx_strand_id
1 'polypeptide(L)' 'VAPATLNLDNPSVETPIDLVPMRPKEKRIDTVLSNSFGFGGTNASLVFRRV' A
#
# COMPACT_ATOMS: atom_id res chain seq x y z
N VAL A 1 -1.85 -11.56 2.83
CA VAL A 1 -0.68 -11.26 1.98
C VAL A 1 -0.66 -9.78 1.64
N ALA A 2 0.50 -9.14 1.63
CA ALA A 2 0.67 -7.79 1.08
C ALA A 2 1.04 -7.91 -0.41
N PRO A 3 0.27 -7.32 -1.35
CA PRO A 3 0.55 -7.41 -2.77
C PRO A 3 1.80 -6.61 -3.14
N ALA A 4 2.40 -6.95 -4.30
CA ALA A 4 3.60 -6.29 -4.79
C ALA A 4 3.31 -4.92 -5.42
N THR A 5 4.20 -3.97 -5.21
CA THR A 5 4.38 -2.84 -6.11
C THR A 5 5.35 -3.26 -7.22
N LEU A 6 4.80 -3.49 -8.41
CA LEU A 6 5.57 -3.93 -9.57
C LEU A 6 6.46 -2.80 -10.12
N ASN A 7 7.55 -3.16 -10.80
CA ASN A 7 8.50 -2.25 -11.46
C ASN A 7 9.21 -1.25 -10.53
N LEU A 8 9.36 -1.59 -9.25
CA LEU A 8 10.02 -0.75 -8.24
C LEU A 8 11.51 -1.15 -8.08
N ASP A 9 12.31 -0.94 -9.13
CA ASP A 9 13.76 -1.21 -9.14
C ASP A 9 14.57 -0.09 -8.49
N ASN A 10 14.18 1.16 -8.75
CA ASN A 10 14.87 2.36 -8.29
C ASN A 10 13.88 3.28 -7.55
N PRO A 11 13.64 3.06 -6.24
CA PRO A 11 12.78 3.92 -5.44
C PRO A 11 13.26 5.38 -5.51
N SER A 12 12.33 6.31 -5.70
CA SER A 12 12.64 7.74 -5.79
C SER A 12 12.97 8.37 -4.44
N VAL A 13 12.59 7.73 -3.33
CA VAL A 13 12.77 8.22 -1.96
C VAL A 13 13.12 7.05 -1.05
N GLU A 14 14.09 7.26 -0.15
CA GLU A 14 14.36 6.33 0.95
C GLU A 14 13.25 6.41 2.00
N THR A 15 12.74 5.25 2.41
CA THR A 15 11.66 5.19 3.40
C THR A 15 11.83 3.99 4.34
N PRO A 16 11.48 4.12 5.63
CA PRO A 16 11.39 2.99 6.53
C PRO A 16 10.19 2.07 6.22
N ILE A 17 9.26 2.51 5.35
CA ILE A 17 8.08 1.73 4.98
C ILE A 17 8.46 0.68 3.94
N ASP A 18 8.11 -0.58 4.20
CA ASP A 18 8.24 -1.65 3.21
C ASP A 18 7.21 -1.48 2.08
N LEU A 19 7.64 -0.95 0.95
CA LEU A 19 6.82 -0.74 -0.26
C LEU A 19 6.54 -2.05 -1.04
N VAL A 20 7.00 -3.21 -0.55
CA VAL A 20 6.74 -4.53 -1.15
C VAL A 20 7.11 -4.60 -2.64
N PRO A 21 8.38 -4.33 -3.02
CA PRO A 21 8.78 -4.32 -4.43
C PRO A 21 8.73 -5.74 -5.04
N MET A 22 8.34 -5.82 -6.30
CA MET A 22 8.45 -6.99 -7.21
C MET A 22 7.63 -8.24 -6.88
N ARG A 23 7.61 -8.69 -5.62
CA ARG A 23 6.95 -9.94 -5.21
C ARG A 23 6.06 -9.71 -3.99
N PRO A 24 4.88 -10.36 -3.94
CA PRO A 24 4.03 -10.29 -2.76
C PRO A 24 4.76 -10.81 -1.52
N LYS A 25 4.42 -10.27 -0.36
CA LYS A 25 4.97 -10.70 0.93
C LYS A 25 3.87 -11.28 1.82
N GLU A 26 4.09 -12.49 2.33
CA GLU A 26 3.24 -13.02 3.38
C GLU A 26 3.43 -12.21 4.66
N LYS A 27 2.32 -11.69 5.18
CA LYS A 27 2.24 -10.94 6.43
C LYS A 27 0.92 -11.25 7.10
N ARG A 28 0.92 -11.35 8.42
CA ARG A 28 -0.30 -11.27 9.22
C ARG A 28 -0.82 -9.83 9.13
N ILE A 29 -1.99 -9.67 8.51
CA ILE A 29 -2.63 -8.37 8.29
C ILE A 29 -4.03 -8.46 8.91
N ASP A 30 -4.24 -7.79 10.04
CA ASP A 30 -5.53 -7.76 10.75
C ASP A 30 -6.34 -6.49 10.42
N THR A 31 -5.66 -5.40 10.03
CA THR A 31 -6.27 -4.12 9.66
C THR A 31 -5.60 -3.57 8.40
N VAL A 32 -6.37 -2.94 7.52
CA VAL A 32 -5.87 -2.31 6.29
C VAL A 32 -6.46 -0.91 6.09
N LEU A 33 -5.73 -0.06 5.37
CA LEU A 33 -6.14 1.26 4.92
C LEU A 33 -6.06 1.29 3.39
N SER A 34 -7.11 1.81 2.73
CA SER A 34 -7.13 2.11 1.30
C SER A 34 -7.40 3.60 1.10
N ASN A 35 -6.51 4.29 0.39
CA ASN A 35 -6.62 5.71 0.08
C ASN A 35 -6.90 5.92 -1.41
N SER A 36 -7.78 6.88 -1.72
CA SER A 36 -8.12 7.29 -3.09
C SER A 36 -8.14 8.82 -3.17
N PHE A 37 -7.41 9.37 -4.15
CA PHE A 37 -7.32 10.81 -4.40
C PHE A 37 -7.66 11.10 -5.86
N GLY A 38 -8.68 11.92 -6.09
CA GLY A 38 -9.20 12.26 -7.41
C GLY A 38 -9.00 13.74 -7.77
N PHE A 39 -9.06 14.04 -9.06
CA PHE A 39 -9.04 15.43 -9.53
C PHE A 39 -10.20 16.25 -8.95
N GLY A 40 -9.98 17.56 -8.86
CA GLY A 40 -10.89 18.47 -8.14
C GLY A 40 -10.75 18.44 -6.61
N GLY A 41 -9.72 17.75 -6.09
CA GLY A 41 -9.42 17.73 -4.66
C GLY A 41 -10.28 16.76 -3.85
N THR A 42 -10.89 15.75 -4.49
CA THR A 42 -11.67 14.72 -3.80
C THR A 42 -10.75 13.71 -3.15
N ASN A 43 -10.87 13.52 -1.84
CA ASN A 43 -10.06 12.57 -1.05
C ASN A 43 -10.97 11.62 -0.29
N ALA A 44 -10.67 10.32 -0.30
CA ALA A 44 -11.39 9.31 0.46
C ALA A 44 -10.43 8.26 1.03
N SER A 45 -10.76 7.77 2.23
CA SER A 45 -10.03 6.70 2.92
C SER A 45 -11.01 5.69 3.50
N LEU A 46 -10.70 4.40 3.34
CA LEU A 46 -11.47 3.29 3.91
C LEU A 46 -10.57 2.43 4.80
N VAL A 47 -11.07 2.06 5.98
CA VAL A 47 -10.39 1.16 6.91
C VAL A 47 -11.20 -0.12 7.06
N PHE A 48 -10.53 -1.26 6.87
CA PHE A 48 -11.14 -2.58 7.07
C PHE A 48 -10.36 -3.34 8.14
N ARG A 49 -11.06 -4.21 8.88
CA ARG A 49 -10.47 -5.07 9.90
C ARG A 49 -11.02 -6.49 9.76
N ARG A 50 -10.17 -7.48 9.98
CA ARG A 50 -10.58 -8.89 10.11
C ARG A 50 -11.58 -9.01 11.27
N VAL A 51 -12.67 -9.72 11.01
CA VAL A 51 -13.68 -10.12 12.02
C VAL A 51 -13.28 -11.45 12.65
#